data_AF-A0A351V7K8-F1
#
_entry.id   AF-A0A351V7K8-F1
#
_cell.length_a   1.000
_cell.length_b   1.000
_cell.length_c   1.000
_cell.angle_alpha   90.00
_cell.angle_beta   90.00
_cell.angle_gamma   90.00
#
_symmetry.space_group_name_H-M   'P 1'
#
loop_
_entity.id
_entity.type
_entity.pdbx_description
1 polymer ?
#
loop_
_entity_poly.entity_id
_entity_poly.type
_entity_poly.pdbx_seq_one_letter_code
_entity_poly.pdbx_strand_id
1 'polypeptide(L)'
;MDLQNLREHHEELLSFMENNGYSSTYIQRFRDEINRILADADSSLWQSYRDIYLEYLKVPHSKDYLRNKRTIIGALEQFDLFGRLPDGRHRHTLFERGSYHLLVPEFQKLIDFYRMYEKQRGKKESTIRGESLNTASFLY
;
A
#
# COMPACT_ATOMS: atom_id res chain seq x y z
N MET A 1 -11.63 -6.45 -6.45
CA MET A 1 -10.59 -7.34 -5.88
C MET A 1 -11.26 -8.41 -5.04
N ASP A 2 -10.58 -9.52 -4.72
CA ASP A 2 -11.09 -10.51 -3.77
C ASP A 2 -10.76 -10.05 -2.34
N LEU A 3 -11.76 -10.05 -1.45
CA LEU A 3 -11.68 -9.65 -0.04
C LEU A 3 -12.15 -10.77 0.89
N GLN A 4 -12.25 -12.01 0.39
CA GLN A 4 -12.79 -13.14 1.15
C GLN A 4 -11.96 -13.41 2.41
N ASN A 5 -10.62 -13.38 2.31
CA ASN A 5 -9.75 -13.62 3.46
C ASN A 5 -9.94 -12.53 4.53
N LEU A 6 -10.03 -11.25 4.15
CA LEU A 6 -10.38 -10.18 5.07
C LEU A 6 -11.75 -10.40 5.72
N ARG A 7 -12.76 -10.79 4.93
CA ARG A 7 -14.13 -11.00 5.43
C ARG A 7 -14.19 -12.14 6.44
N GLU A 8 -13.50 -13.24 6.20
CA GLU A 8 -13.54 -14.44 7.03
C GLU A 8 -12.60 -14.38 8.24
N HIS A 9 -11.45 -13.73 8.12
CA HIS A 9 -10.37 -13.83 9.11
C HIS A 9 -9.99 -12.50 9.80
N HIS A 10 -10.71 -11.40 9.57
CA HIS A 10 -10.38 -10.12 10.23
C HIS A 10 -10.42 -10.18 11.77
N GLU A 11 -11.27 -11.01 12.37
CA GLU A 11 -11.29 -11.18 13.83
C GLU A 11 -10.02 -11.84 14.37
N GLU A 12 -9.37 -12.72 13.59
CA GLU A 12 -8.07 -13.30 13.94
C GLU A 12 -6.97 -12.23 13.91
N LEU A 13 -7.02 -11.34 12.92
CA LEU A 13 -6.13 -10.18 12.84
C LEU A 13 -6.27 -9.26 14.05
N LEU A 14 -7.50 -8.91 14.44
CA LEU A 14 -7.76 -8.05 15.59
C LEU A 14 -7.32 -8.72 16.90
N SER A 15 -7.65 -10.01 17.08
CA SER A 15 -7.22 -10.81 18.23
C SER A 15 -5.70 -10.89 18.34
N PHE A 16 -5.00 -11.07 17.21
CA PHE A 16 -3.54 -11.04 17.19
C PHE A 16 -3.01 -9.68 17.67
N MET A 17 -3.59 -8.57 17.21
CA MET A 17 -3.16 -7.24 17.63
C MET A 17 -3.38 -7.01 19.13
N GLU A 18 -4.52 -7.43 19.67
CA GLU A 18 -4.78 -7.38 21.12
C GLU A 18 -3.73 -8.18 21.91
N ASN A 19 -3.48 -9.42 21.50
CA ASN A 19 -2.52 -10.32 22.16
C ASN A 19 -1.06 -9.86 22.06
N ASN A 20 -0.72 -9.04 21.07
CA ASN A 20 0.64 -8.51 20.86
C ASN A 20 0.81 -7.09 21.43
N GLY A 21 -0.14 -6.61 22.23
CA GLY A 21 -0.01 -5.35 22.98
C GLY A 21 -0.15 -4.08 22.14
N TYR A 22 -0.82 -4.16 20.99
CA TYR A 22 -1.18 -2.97 20.23
C TYR A 22 -2.15 -2.09 21.02
N SER A 23 -2.06 -0.77 20.84
CA SER A 23 -2.94 0.15 21.56
C SER A 23 -4.39 0.01 21.07
N SER A 24 -5.34 0.13 22.00
CA SER A 24 -6.78 0.05 21.70
C SER A 24 -7.20 1.05 20.61
N THR A 25 -6.66 2.26 20.64
CA THR A 25 -6.89 3.27 19.59
C THR A 25 -6.40 2.82 18.21
N TYR A 26 -5.28 2.10 18.14
CA TYR A 26 -4.75 1.61 16.87
C TYR A 26 -5.57 0.42 16.34
N ILE A 27 -5.96 -0.49 17.23
CA ILE A 27 -6.85 -1.62 16.91
C ILE A 27 -8.21 -1.09 16.42
N GLN A 28 -8.77 -0.08 17.08
CA GLN A 28 -10.02 0.54 16.66
C GLN A 28 -9.91 1.13 15.24
N ARG A 29 -8.80 1.79 14.91
CA ARG A 29 -8.57 2.31 13.55
C ARG A 29 -8.51 1.21 12.49
N PHE A 30 -7.99 0.02 12.83
CA PHE A 30 -8.04 -1.15 11.95
C PHE A 30 -9.48 -1.61 11.77
N ARG A 31 -10.23 -1.80 12.86
CA ARG A 31 -11.63 -2.20 12.83
C ARG A 31 -12.49 -1.25 11.99
N ASP A 32 -12.33 0.06 12.19
CA ASP A 32 -13.06 1.08 11.42
C ASP A 32 -12.75 0.99 9.92
N GLU A 33 -11.49 0.76 9.54
CA GLU A 33 -11.10 0.64 8.14
C GLU A 33 -11.61 -0.67 7.52
N ILE A 34 -11.53 -1.78 8.24
CA ILE A 34 -12.05 -3.08 7.80
C ILE A 34 -13.55 -2.98 7.54
N ASN A 35 -14.30 -2.42 8.50
CA ASN A 35 -15.74 -2.26 8.37
C ASN A 35 -16.12 -1.39 7.17
N ARG A 36 -15.39 -0.28 6.95
CA ARG A 36 -15.61 0.58 5.78
C ARG A 36 -15.35 -0.17 4.48
N ILE A 37 -14.21 -0.86 4.37
CA ILE A 37 -13.84 -1.61 3.16
C ILE A 37 -14.87 -2.68 2.86
N LEU A 38 -15.31 -3.44 3.88
CA LEU A 38 -16.31 -4.50 3.70
C LEU A 38 -17.71 -3.96 3.36
N ALA A 39 -18.10 -2.80 3.90
CA ALA A 39 -19.37 -2.15 3.58
C ALA A 39 -19.40 -1.61 2.13
N ASP A 40 -18.28 -1.07 1.65
CA ASP A 40 -18.17 -0.49 0.32
C ASP A 40 -17.78 -1.53 -0.76
N ALA A 41 -17.39 -2.75 -0.36
CA ALA A 41 -16.82 -3.77 -1.24
C ALA A 41 -17.66 -4.05 -2.48
N ASP A 42 -18.98 -4.20 -2.30
CA ASP A 42 -19.91 -4.59 -3.37
C ASP A 42 -20.29 -3.40 -4.29
N SER A 43 -20.10 -2.16 -3.84
CA SER A 43 -20.45 -0.95 -4.59
C SER A 43 -19.24 -0.22 -5.20
N SER A 44 -18.04 -0.55 -4.73
CA SER A 44 -16.79 0.05 -5.21
C SER A 44 -16.27 -0.58 -6.50
N LEU A 45 -15.49 0.18 -7.27
CA LEU A 45 -14.76 -0.30 -8.44
C LEU A 45 -13.29 -0.63 -8.11
N TRP A 46 -12.97 -0.95 -6.85
CA TRP A 46 -11.59 -1.15 -6.43
C TRP A 46 -11.00 -2.45 -7.01
N GLN A 47 -9.87 -2.32 -7.70
CA GLN A 47 -9.11 -3.44 -8.24
C GLN A 47 -7.96 -3.84 -7.31
N SER A 48 -7.58 -2.97 -6.37
CA SER A 48 -6.49 -3.17 -5.42
C SER A 48 -6.67 -2.36 -4.14
N TYR A 49 -5.95 -2.73 -3.08
CA TYR A 49 -5.82 -1.91 -1.87
C TYR A 49 -5.24 -0.51 -2.13
N ARG A 50 -4.48 -0.35 -3.23
CA ARG A 50 -4.02 0.96 -3.67
C ARG A 50 -5.18 1.86 -4.07
N ASP A 51 -6.19 1.34 -4.76
CA ASP A 51 -7.37 2.12 -5.16
C ASP A 51 -8.13 2.64 -3.94
N ILE A 52 -8.26 1.80 -2.90
CA ILE A 52 -8.83 2.16 -1.59
C ILE A 52 -8.09 3.35 -0.99
N TYR A 53 -6.75 3.32 -1.00
CA TYR A 53 -5.96 4.45 -0.50
C TYR A 53 -6.11 5.71 -1.35
N LEU A 54 -6.15 5.58 -2.68
CA LEU A 54 -6.28 6.71 -3.60
C LEU A 54 -7.59 7.48 -3.40
N GLU A 55 -8.63 6.87 -2.84
CA GLU A 55 -9.86 7.58 -2.49
C GLU A 55 -9.66 8.64 -1.42
N TYR A 56 -8.79 8.38 -0.45
CA TYR A 56 -8.41 9.36 0.56
C TYR A 56 -7.64 10.54 -0.02
N LEU A 57 -7.17 10.48 -1.28
CA LEU A 57 -6.54 11.63 -1.93
C LEU A 57 -7.56 12.52 -2.67
N LYS A 58 -8.81 12.07 -2.84
CA LYS A 58 -9.88 12.84 -3.51
C LYS A 58 -10.37 14.02 -2.65
N VAL A 59 -10.13 13.96 -1.34
CA VAL A 59 -10.53 14.99 -0.37
C VAL A 59 -9.28 15.49 0.38
N PRO A 60 -9.18 16.80 0.71
CA PRO A 60 -8.05 17.30 1.49
C PRO A 60 -8.00 16.67 2.88
N HIS A 61 -6.89 15.98 3.17
CA HIS A 61 -6.56 15.46 4.49
C HIS A 61 -5.16 15.89 4.92
N SER A 62 -4.88 15.83 6.23
CA SER A 62 -3.54 16.12 6.74
C SER A 62 -2.54 15.02 6.32
N LYS A 63 -1.26 15.40 6.19
CA LYS A 63 -0.18 14.46 5.83
C LYS A 63 -0.08 13.29 6.81
N ASP A 64 -0.24 13.55 8.11
CA ASP A 64 -0.19 12.50 9.13
C ASP A 64 -1.37 11.55 9.06
N TYR A 65 -2.57 12.06 8.74
CA TYR A 65 -3.75 11.22 8.51
C TYR A 65 -3.53 10.28 7.32
N LEU A 66 -3.06 10.81 6.19
CA LEU A 66 -2.75 10.03 5.00
C LEU A 66 -1.63 9.02 5.26
N ARG A 67 -0.62 9.37 6.05
CA ARG A 67 0.44 8.42 6.45
C ARG A 67 -0.14 7.26 7.26
N ASN A 68 -1.01 7.54 8.23
CA ASN A 68 -1.64 6.50 9.06
C ASN A 68 -2.56 5.60 8.22
N LYS A 69 -3.38 6.17 7.34
CA LYS A 69 -4.23 5.38 6.43
C LYS A 69 -3.41 4.49 5.52
N ARG A 70 -2.31 5.00 4.97
CA ARG A 70 -1.38 4.21 4.16
C ARG A 70 -0.84 3.01 4.94
N THR A 71 -0.42 3.21 6.19
CA THR A 71 0.09 2.11 7.04
C THR A 71 -0.98 1.05 7.29
N ILE A 72 -2.20 1.46 7.64
CA ILE A 72 -3.31 0.54 7.95
C ILE A 72 -3.71 -0.26 6.70
N ILE A 73 -4.06 0.43 5.61
CA ILE A 73 -4.49 -0.21 4.36
C ILE A 73 -3.40 -1.14 3.84
N GLY A 74 -2.13 -0.77 4.01
CA GLY A 74 -1.02 -1.60 3.60
C GLY A 74 -0.85 -2.85 4.46
N ALA A 75 -1.08 -2.75 5.77
CA ALA A 75 -1.11 -3.92 6.62
C ALA A 75 -2.29 -4.85 6.26
N LEU A 76 -3.45 -4.29 5.92
CA LEU A 76 -4.59 -5.07 5.44
C LEU A 76 -4.28 -5.78 4.11
N GLU A 77 -3.60 -5.11 3.16
CA GLU A 77 -3.10 -5.75 1.95
C GLU A 77 -2.19 -6.95 2.23
N GLN A 78 -1.26 -6.80 3.18
CA GLN A 78 -0.34 -7.87 3.54
C GLN A 78 -1.06 -9.06 4.20
N PHE A 79 -2.04 -8.77 5.03
CA PHE A 79 -2.86 -9.77 5.68
C PHE A 79 -3.77 -10.49 4.68
N ASP A 80 -4.56 -9.74 3.93
CA ASP A 80 -5.58 -10.28 3.02
C ASP A 80 -4.96 -11.10 1.89
N LEU A 81 -3.92 -10.59 1.23
CA LEU A 81 -3.35 -11.23 0.04
C LEU A 81 -2.25 -12.27 0.36
N PHE A 82 -1.59 -12.16 1.50
CA PHE A 82 -0.41 -12.99 1.83
C PHE A 82 -0.48 -13.67 3.19
N GLY A 83 -1.55 -13.51 3.96
CA GLY A 83 -1.69 -14.06 5.31
C GLY A 83 -0.71 -13.49 6.33
N ARG A 84 -0.12 -12.31 6.06
CA ARG A 84 0.93 -11.72 6.90
C ARG A 84 0.32 -10.76 7.92
N LEU A 85 0.51 -11.07 9.19
CA LEU A 85 0.08 -10.24 10.29
C LEU A 85 0.96 -8.98 10.43
N PRO A 86 0.43 -7.87 10.96
CA PRO A 86 1.20 -6.66 11.21
C PRO A 86 2.17 -6.94 12.36
N ASP A 87 3.38 -7.35 12.03
CA ASP A 87 4.46 -7.69 12.98
C ASP A 87 5.62 -6.68 12.93
N GLY A 88 5.48 -5.63 12.12
CA GLY A 88 6.51 -4.62 11.86
C GLY A 88 7.68 -5.10 11.01
N ARG A 89 7.75 -6.39 10.66
CA ARG A 89 8.83 -6.99 9.85
C ARG A 89 8.51 -6.84 8.37
N HIS A 90 7.24 -6.94 8.01
CA HIS A 90 6.78 -6.87 6.63
C HIS A 90 6.27 -5.46 6.32
N ARG A 91 6.94 -4.79 5.38
CA ARG A 91 6.47 -3.50 4.85
C ARG A 91 5.47 -3.76 3.74
N HIS A 92 4.35 -3.05 3.79
CA HIS A 92 3.34 -3.10 2.73
C HIS A 92 3.86 -2.51 1.41
N THR A 93 3.32 -2.99 0.30
CA THR A 93 3.77 -2.66 -1.07
C THR A 93 2.78 -1.80 -1.84
N LEU A 94 1.75 -1.25 -1.18
CA LEU A 94 0.78 -0.28 -1.71
C LEU A 94 1.32 0.69 -2.78
N PHE A 95 2.54 1.18 -2.58
CA PHE A 95 3.25 1.93 -3.60
C PHE A 95 4.66 1.40 -3.74
N GLU A 96 5.17 1.48 -4.96
CA GLU A 96 6.57 1.23 -5.24
C GLU A 96 7.44 2.13 -4.34
N ARG A 97 8.58 1.59 -3.91
CA ARG A 97 9.53 2.34 -3.08
C ARG A 97 9.96 3.63 -3.80
N GLY A 98 10.31 4.63 -3.00
CA GLY A 98 10.81 5.91 -3.51
C GLY A 98 9.71 6.83 -4.00
N SER A 99 10.11 7.92 -4.64
CA SER A 99 9.21 9.01 -5.01
C SER A 99 8.48 8.79 -6.33
N TYR A 100 8.64 7.63 -6.98
CA TYR A 100 8.10 7.37 -8.33
C TYR A 100 6.59 7.63 -8.44
N HIS A 101 5.82 7.15 -7.45
CA HIS A 101 4.37 7.35 -7.39
C HIS A 101 3.92 8.81 -7.16
N LEU A 102 4.85 9.69 -6.77
CA LEU A 102 4.61 11.11 -6.55
C LEU A 102 4.98 11.97 -7.76
N LEU A 103 5.63 11.37 -8.76
CA LEU A 103 6.05 12.07 -9.97
C LEU A 103 4.86 12.40 -10.86
N VAL A 104 4.99 13.50 -11.60
CA VAL A 104 4.09 13.80 -12.73
C VAL A 104 4.20 12.73 -13.83
N PRO A 105 3.15 12.50 -14.63
CA PRO A 105 3.12 11.42 -15.63
C PRO A 105 4.29 11.43 -16.61
N GLU A 106 4.80 12.61 -16.97
CA GLU A 106 5.95 12.77 -17.87
C GLU A 106 7.23 12.17 -17.28
N PHE A 107 7.48 12.40 -16.00
CA PHE A 107 8.64 11.86 -15.29
C PHE A 107 8.49 10.36 -15.00
N GLN A 108 7.27 9.88 -14.76
CA GLN A 108 7.01 8.44 -14.68
C GLN A 108 7.35 7.73 -16.00
N LYS A 109 6.88 8.26 -17.13
CA LYS A 109 7.17 7.73 -18.48
C LYS A 109 8.67 7.70 -18.78
N LEU A 110 9.42 8.72 -18.37
CA LEU A 110 10.88 8.75 -18.53
C LEU A 110 11.56 7.58 -17.80
N ILE A 111 11.16 7.34 -16.54
CA ILE A 111 11.71 6.25 -15.74
C ILE A 111 11.29 4.88 -16.31
N ASP A 112 10.04 4.75 -16.76
CA ASP A 112 9.55 3.50 -17.36
C ASP A 112 10.28 3.17 -18.66
N PHE A 113 10.51 4.18 -19.50
CA PHE A 113 11.32 4.02 -20.70
C PHE A 113 12.73 3.54 -20.37
N TYR A 114 13.40 4.17 -19.38
CA TYR A 114 14.71 3.75 -18.91
C TYR A 114 14.71 2.28 -18.43
N ARG A 115 13.73 1.91 -17.59
CA ARG A 115 13.61 0.54 -17.05
C ARG A 115 13.47 -0.49 -18.17
N MET A 116 12.61 -0.20 -19.14
CA MET A 116 12.38 -1.07 -20.30
C MET A 116 13.65 -1.19 -21.15
N TYR A 117 14.27 -0.07 -21.51
CA TYR A 117 15.41 -0.02 -22.41
C TYR A 117 16.65 -0.73 -21.82
N GLU A 118 16.99 -0.45 -20.56
CA GLU A 118 18.17 -1.06 -19.92
C GLU A 118 17.97 -2.55 -19.63
N LYS A 119 16.73 -2.99 -19.39
CA LYS A 119 16.40 -4.41 -19.28
C LYS A 119 16.66 -5.14 -20.60
N GLN A 120 16.31 -4.55 -21.73
CA GLN A 120 16.60 -5.11 -23.06
C GLN A 120 18.10 -5.18 -23.35
N ARG A 121 18.90 -4.25 -22.80
CA ARG A 121 20.37 -4.27 -22.91
C ARG A 121 21.06 -5.27 -21.98
N GLY A 122 20.30 -6.01 -21.17
CA GLY A 122 20.84 -7.00 -20.23
C GLY A 122 21.44 -6.38 -18.97
N LYS A 123 21.14 -5.12 -18.65
CA LYS A 123 21.57 -4.52 -17.38
C LYS A 123 20.89 -5.24 -16.23
N LYS A 124 21.66 -5.47 -15.15
CA LYS A 124 21.17 -6.20 -13.97
C LYS A 124 19.96 -5.47 -13.36
N GLU A 125 18.89 -6.22 -13.11
CA GLU A 125 17.62 -5.68 -12.61
C GLU A 125 17.77 -4.92 -11.29
N SER A 126 18.64 -5.38 -10.39
CA SER A 126 18.95 -4.67 -9.14
C SER A 126 19.54 -3.28 -9.39
N THR A 127 20.35 -3.12 -10.43
CA THR A 127 20.97 -1.83 -10.79
C THR A 127 19.94 -0.91 -11.42
N ILE A 128 19.12 -1.42 -12.35
CA ILE A 128 17.99 -0.68 -12.94
C ILE A 128 17.07 -0.16 -11.83
N ARG A 129 16.73 -1.02 -10.87
CA ARG A 129 15.92 -0.65 -9.71
C ARG A 129 16.57 0.46 -8.88
N GLY A 130 17.85 0.32 -8.54
CA GLY A 130 18.58 1.32 -7.76
C GLY A 130 18.61 2.69 -8.44
N GLU A 131 18.96 2.73 -9.72
CA GLU A 131 18.99 3.96 -10.50
C GLU A 131 17.60 4.58 -10.65
N SER A 132 16.57 3.77 -10.95
CA SER A 132 15.18 4.26 -11.02
C SER A 132 14.73 4.92 -9.71
N LEU A 133 15.08 4.33 -8.56
CA LEU A 133 14.74 4.88 -7.26
C LEU A 133 15.44 6.22 -7.03
N ASN A 134 16.73 6.30 -7.33
CA ASN A 134 17.52 7.53 -7.17
C ASN A 134 17.01 8.64 -8.10
N THR A 135 16.75 8.32 -9.37
CA THR A 135 16.19 9.27 -10.33
C THR A 135 14.81 9.76 -9.90
N ALA A 136 13.94 8.86 -9.43
CA ALA A 136 12.64 9.27 -8.93
C ALA A 136 12.75 10.23 -7.74
N SER A 137 13.67 9.97 -6.81
CA SER A 137 13.93 10.86 -5.68
C SER A 137 14.54 12.20 -6.07
N PHE A 138 15.28 12.27 -7.18
CA PHE A 138 15.82 13.53 -7.70
C PHE A 138 14.76 14.39 -8.41
N LEU A 139 13.79 13.74 -9.07
CA LEU A 139 12.76 14.42 -9.87
C LEU A 139 11.54 14.90 -9.06
N TYR A 140 11.42 14.51 -7.79
CA TYR A 140 10.34 14.91 -6.87
C TYR A 140 10.82 15.95 -5.87
#